data_AF-A0A7J3KQU2-F1
#
_entry.id   AF-A0A7J3KQU2-F1
#
_cell.length_a   1.000
_cell.length_b   1.000
_cell.length_c   1.000
_cell.angle_alpha   90.00
_cell.angle_beta   90.00
_cell.angle_gamma   90.00
#
_symmetry.space_group_name_H-M   'P 1'
#
loop_
_entity.id
_entity.type
_entity.pdbx_description
1 polymer ?
#
loop_
_entity_poly.entity_id
_entity_poly.type
_entity_poly.pdbx_seq_one_letter_code
_entity_poly.pdbx_strand_id
1 'polypeptide(L)'
;MRFIFEVEAPRYRLHELIGFIEQVIALKLHIPPFLIQHSLHLGYNIITFTLSHGFEWSIYVVIYVDQVVVLDIYQYGNPPVDVVENIKDSVRYAIHSFEDNVRRSSIFLTFVEYANIYPDKYASRRGKTIEKLFSDNMLPFFLFFMMLNIIMFAIFQYYAPFILVLLQFIILLNADKIMVGISDWALNERRRHVYVVQYVLSPKEYEWFISNYTQDQLMEIKKAIFEETLALGKIPEPDIVSRIFSFYGLQSSVDKVFIRSYDIFDIVEKVRVKYNLPRVKLALINTLIANAAATGMIPWRSAIIVTTGLLTKLDIDEIEAVIGHELSHIKNIDPFILFIVSVAEYLLRIYVLYPIVILLPFIYFPLAFFMIYFVGKFLEARADLEAAIRLGNPKALAEALYKIGYSKLMHEKVYGASSWLNFDPHPPLYFRIKRLESLTGKERIVHLTIRSIYDVLRGFISSI
;
A
#
# COMPACT_ATOMS: atom_id res chain seq x y z
N MET A 1 -26.95 -12.65 -8.03
CA MET A 1 -26.07 -11.47 -7.82
C MET A 1 -24.91 -11.57 -8.78
N ARG A 2 -24.48 -10.45 -9.38
CA ARG A 2 -23.36 -10.42 -10.33
C ARG A 2 -22.26 -9.50 -9.82
N PHE A 3 -21.03 -9.98 -9.82
CA PHE A 3 -19.82 -9.23 -9.48
C PHE A 3 -18.83 -9.30 -10.64
N ILE A 4 -18.09 -8.21 -10.83
CA ILE A 4 -17.13 -8.07 -11.93
C ILE A 4 -15.79 -7.66 -11.31
N PHE A 5 -14.73 -8.34 -11.72
CA PHE A 5 -13.36 -8.07 -11.29
C PHE A 5 -12.48 -7.92 -12.53
N GLU A 6 -11.67 -6.87 -12.57
CA GLU A 6 -10.66 -6.69 -13.60
C GLU A 6 -9.38 -7.43 -13.21
N VAL A 7 -8.66 -7.98 -14.19
CA VAL A 7 -7.42 -8.73 -13.97
C VAL A 7 -6.25 -8.00 -14.61
N GLU A 8 -5.31 -7.54 -13.80
CA GLU A 8 -4.07 -6.89 -14.21
C GLU A 8 -2.95 -7.92 -14.47
N ALA A 9 -3.21 -8.89 -15.34
CA ALA A 9 -2.22 -9.90 -15.72
C ALA A 9 -2.11 -10.09 -17.24
N PRO A 10 -0.95 -10.53 -17.76
CA PRO A 10 -0.79 -10.81 -19.18
C PRO A 10 -1.77 -11.88 -19.66
N ARG A 11 -2.37 -11.67 -20.83
CA ARG A 11 -3.34 -12.61 -21.43
C ARG A 11 -2.81 -14.04 -21.50
N TYR A 12 -1.54 -14.22 -21.85
CA TYR A 12 -0.94 -15.54 -21.98
C TYR A 12 -0.84 -16.29 -20.64
N ARG A 13 -0.92 -15.61 -19.49
CA ARG A 13 -0.94 -16.25 -18.15
C ARG A 13 -2.34 -16.47 -17.58
N LEU A 14 -3.41 -16.02 -18.25
CA LEU A 14 -4.79 -16.19 -17.75
C LEU A 14 -5.19 -17.66 -17.56
N HIS A 15 -4.55 -18.59 -18.29
CA HIS A 15 -4.78 -20.02 -18.09
C HIS A 15 -4.34 -20.50 -16.70
N GLU A 16 -3.33 -19.86 -16.10
CA GLU A 16 -2.85 -20.18 -14.75
C GLU A 16 -3.78 -19.63 -13.66
N LEU A 17 -4.48 -18.51 -13.94
CA LEU A 17 -5.44 -17.91 -13.02
C LEU A 17 -6.59 -18.87 -12.68
N ILE A 18 -7.01 -19.69 -13.64
CA ILE A 18 -8.08 -20.69 -13.46
C ILE A 18 -7.72 -21.64 -12.31
N GLY A 19 -6.53 -22.27 -12.39
CA GLY A 19 -6.06 -23.18 -11.35
C GLY A 19 -5.89 -22.49 -10.00
N PHE A 20 -5.52 -21.21 -10.00
CA PHE A 20 -5.44 -20.39 -8.78
C PHE A 20 -6.82 -20.19 -8.13
N ILE A 21 -7.83 -19.85 -8.94
CA ILE A 21 -9.22 -19.68 -8.48
C ILE A 21 -9.76 -20.99 -7.90
N GLU A 22 -9.58 -22.12 -8.61
CA GLU A 22 -10.02 -23.43 -8.13
C GLU A 22 -9.37 -23.81 -6.79
N GLN A 23 -8.06 -23.65 -6.68
CA GLN A 23 -7.31 -24.00 -5.47
C GLN A 23 -7.77 -23.16 -4.27
N VAL A 24 -7.94 -21.85 -4.45
CA VAL A 24 -8.39 -20.95 -3.40
C VAL A 24 -9.82 -21.27 -2.98
N ILE A 25 -10.72 -21.49 -3.93
CA ILE A 25 -12.12 -21.83 -3.66
C ILE A 25 -12.19 -23.14 -2.85
N ALA A 26 -11.48 -24.18 -3.29
CA ALA A 26 -11.43 -25.46 -2.59
C ALA A 26 -10.94 -25.29 -1.14
N LEU A 27 -9.85 -24.55 -0.95
CA LEU A 27 -9.23 -24.35 0.37
C LEU A 27 -10.10 -23.48 1.29
N LYS A 28 -10.52 -22.29 0.84
CA LYS A 28 -11.21 -21.32 1.70
C LYS A 28 -12.66 -21.69 1.96
N LEU A 29 -13.35 -22.23 0.96
CA LEU A 29 -14.76 -22.62 1.11
C LEU A 29 -14.92 -24.08 1.56
N HIS A 30 -13.80 -24.79 1.80
CA HIS A 30 -13.79 -26.19 2.24
C HIS A 30 -14.57 -27.10 1.29
N ILE A 31 -14.51 -26.81 -0.01
CA ILE A 31 -15.18 -27.58 -1.06
C ILE A 31 -14.22 -28.64 -1.56
N PRO A 32 -14.58 -29.93 -1.53
CA PRO A 32 -13.78 -30.97 -2.16
C PRO A 32 -13.51 -30.63 -3.65
N PRO A 33 -12.26 -30.70 -4.13
CA PRO A 33 -11.92 -30.25 -5.49
C PRO A 33 -12.76 -30.91 -6.60
N PHE A 34 -13.19 -32.16 -6.41
CA PHE A 34 -14.01 -32.89 -7.40
C PHE A 34 -15.43 -32.33 -7.59
N LEU A 35 -15.91 -31.46 -6.69
CA LEU A 35 -17.20 -30.75 -6.82
C LEU A 35 -17.07 -29.43 -7.58
N ILE A 36 -15.84 -28.99 -7.87
CA ILE A 36 -15.57 -27.82 -8.70
C ILE A 36 -15.43 -28.30 -10.13
N GLN A 37 -16.30 -27.81 -11.02
CA GLN A 37 -16.28 -28.16 -12.43
C GLN A 37 -15.69 -27.01 -13.25
N HIS A 38 -14.65 -27.31 -14.02
CA HIS A 38 -14.13 -26.42 -15.06
C HIS A 38 -14.59 -26.91 -16.43
N SER A 39 -15.07 -25.97 -17.25
CA SER A 39 -15.46 -26.21 -18.62
C SER A 39 -15.06 -25.04 -19.52
N LEU A 40 -14.88 -25.32 -20.81
CA LEU A 40 -14.66 -24.31 -21.83
C LEU A 40 -15.94 -24.20 -22.67
N HIS A 41 -16.62 -23.06 -22.62
CA HIS A 41 -17.84 -22.84 -23.39
C HIS A 41 -17.73 -21.55 -24.20
N LEU A 42 -17.92 -21.64 -25.52
CA LEU A 42 -17.84 -20.51 -26.45
C LEU A 42 -16.53 -19.69 -26.35
N GLY A 43 -15.41 -20.35 -26.00
CA GLY A 43 -14.11 -19.70 -25.83
C GLY A 43 -13.87 -19.09 -24.44
N TYR A 44 -14.85 -19.13 -23.54
CA TYR A 44 -14.71 -18.68 -22.15
C TYR A 44 -14.41 -19.84 -21.22
N ASN A 45 -13.46 -19.64 -20.30
CA ASN A 45 -13.21 -20.57 -19.22
C ASN A 45 -14.25 -20.34 -18.12
N ILE A 46 -14.98 -21.39 -17.75
CA ILE A 46 -16.06 -21.32 -16.77
C ILE A 46 -15.77 -22.29 -15.64
N ILE A 47 -15.77 -21.76 -14.41
CA ILE A 47 -15.70 -22.55 -13.17
C ILE A 47 -17.08 -22.53 -12.53
N THR A 48 -17.61 -23.69 -12.16
CA THR A 48 -18.90 -23.82 -11.48
C THR A 48 -18.82 -24.70 -10.26
N PHE A 49 -19.58 -24.37 -9.22
CA PHE A 49 -19.72 -25.20 -8.03
C PHE A 49 -21.03 -24.87 -7.31
N THR A 50 -21.47 -25.78 -6.43
CA THR A 50 -22.67 -25.60 -5.60
C THR A 50 -22.31 -25.74 -4.12
N LEU A 51 -22.76 -24.79 -3.31
CA LEU A 51 -22.74 -24.87 -1.85
C LEU A 51 -24.17 -25.08 -1.35
N SER A 52 -24.38 -26.03 -0.46
CA SER A 52 -25.70 -26.31 0.12
C SER A 52 -25.59 -26.66 1.59
N HIS A 53 -26.54 -26.19 2.39
CA HIS A 53 -26.68 -26.59 3.78
C HIS A 53 -28.02 -27.32 3.97
N GLY A 54 -27.97 -28.65 3.86
CA GLY A 54 -29.16 -29.50 3.90
C GLY A 54 -30.21 -29.06 2.88
N PHE A 55 -31.46 -28.91 3.33
CA PHE A 55 -32.60 -28.44 2.53
C PHE A 55 -32.92 -26.95 2.75
N GLU A 56 -32.15 -26.23 3.57
CA GLU A 56 -32.49 -24.85 3.96
C GLU A 56 -32.15 -23.84 2.86
N TRP A 57 -30.97 -24.00 2.25
CA TRP A 57 -30.52 -23.14 1.18
C TRP A 57 -29.46 -23.80 0.30
N SER A 58 -29.36 -23.34 -0.93
CA SER A 58 -28.29 -23.68 -1.86
C SER A 58 -27.84 -22.47 -2.67
N ILE A 59 -26.57 -22.44 -3.01
CA ILE A 59 -25.93 -21.38 -3.79
C ILE A 59 -25.22 -22.05 -4.96
N TYR A 60 -25.66 -21.73 -6.17
CA TYR A 60 -24.99 -22.13 -7.40
C TYR A 60 -24.13 -20.95 -7.89
N VAL A 61 -22.86 -21.22 -8.15
CA VAL A 61 -21.88 -20.20 -8.52
C VAL A 61 -21.32 -20.50 -9.91
N VAL A 62 -21.23 -19.46 -10.74
CA VAL A 62 -20.62 -19.48 -12.07
C VAL A 62 -19.59 -18.38 -12.15
N ILE A 63 -18.35 -18.73 -12.51
CA ILE A 63 -17.24 -17.80 -12.67
C ILE A 63 -16.74 -17.89 -14.10
N TYR A 64 -16.87 -16.79 -14.83
CA TYR A 64 -16.27 -16.63 -16.15
C TYR A 64 -14.88 -16.02 -15.97
N VAL A 65 -13.85 -16.67 -16.52
CA VAL A 65 -12.45 -16.27 -16.36
C VAL A 65 -11.89 -15.82 -17.71
N ASP A 66 -11.56 -14.53 -17.78
CA ASP A 66 -10.85 -13.85 -18.87
C ASP A 66 -10.07 -12.66 -18.26
N GLN A 67 -9.70 -11.65 -19.05
CA GLN A 67 -9.22 -10.36 -18.53
C GLN A 67 -10.20 -9.66 -17.58
N VAL A 68 -11.48 -10.02 -17.69
CA VAL A 68 -12.52 -9.64 -16.75
C VAL A 68 -13.12 -10.91 -16.18
N VAL A 69 -13.03 -11.07 -14.86
CA VAL A 69 -13.65 -12.19 -14.15
C VAL A 69 -15.06 -11.79 -13.74
N VAL A 70 -16.06 -12.54 -14.22
CA VAL A 70 -17.46 -12.32 -13.88
C VAL A 70 -17.94 -13.43 -12.97
N LEU A 71 -18.40 -13.06 -11.77
CA LEU A 71 -18.93 -13.96 -10.75
C LEU A 71 -20.45 -13.80 -10.67
N ASP A 72 -21.17 -14.82 -11.11
CA ASP A 72 -22.62 -14.93 -10.99
C ASP A 72 -22.98 -15.90 -9.85
N ILE A 73 -23.76 -15.42 -8.90
CA ILE A 73 -24.24 -16.17 -7.74
C ILE A 73 -25.76 -16.30 -7.80
N TYR A 74 -26.26 -17.53 -7.89
CA TYR A 74 -27.68 -17.88 -7.88
C TYR A 74 -28.02 -18.51 -6.52
N GLN A 75 -29.02 -17.96 -5.84
CA GLN A 75 -29.37 -18.35 -4.47
C GLN A 75 -30.75 -18.99 -4.47
N TYR A 76 -30.89 -20.08 -3.72
CA TYR A 76 -32.15 -20.73 -3.42
C TYR A 76 -32.31 -20.83 -1.90
N GLY A 77 -33.51 -20.54 -1.38
CA GLY A 77 -33.74 -20.40 0.06
C GLY A 77 -33.25 -19.05 0.60
N ASN A 78 -32.83 -19.02 1.87
CA ASN A 78 -32.34 -17.81 2.53
C ASN A 78 -30.93 -18.01 3.12
N PRO A 79 -29.88 -18.08 2.27
CA PRO A 79 -28.52 -18.30 2.74
C PRO A 79 -28.04 -17.10 3.59
N PRO A 80 -27.19 -17.34 4.62
CA PRO A 80 -26.60 -16.25 5.40
C PRO A 80 -25.78 -15.32 4.52
N VAL A 81 -25.89 -14.00 4.74
CA VAL A 81 -25.19 -12.96 3.98
C VAL A 81 -23.67 -13.19 3.98
N ASP A 82 -23.12 -13.63 5.11
CA ASP A 82 -21.69 -13.90 5.29
C ASP A 82 -21.16 -14.97 4.31
N VAL A 83 -22.00 -15.94 3.92
CA VAL A 83 -21.60 -16.99 2.96
C VAL A 83 -21.39 -16.39 1.57
N VAL A 84 -22.29 -15.49 1.14
CA VAL A 84 -22.21 -14.82 -0.16
C VAL A 84 -21.01 -13.88 -0.21
N GLU A 85 -20.78 -13.12 0.87
CA GLU A 85 -19.60 -12.26 0.99
C GLU A 85 -18.31 -13.08 0.96
N ASN A 86 -18.26 -14.23 1.64
CA ASN A 86 -17.08 -15.09 1.67
C ASN A 86 -16.74 -15.69 0.29
N ILE A 87 -17.75 -16.02 -0.54
CA ILE A 87 -17.53 -16.46 -1.93
C ILE A 87 -16.91 -15.32 -2.75
N LYS A 88 -17.53 -14.13 -2.72
CA LYS A 88 -17.04 -12.94 -3.41
C LYS A 88 -15.58 -12.63 -3.01
N ASP A 89 -15.31 -12.64 -1.70
CA ASP A 89 -13.99 -12.37 -1.15
C ASP A 89 -12.96 -13.44 -1.51
N SER A 90 -13.37 -14.70 -1.66
CA SER A 90 -12.49 -15.80 -2.06
C SER A 90 -12.08 -15.69 -3.53
N VAL A 91 -13.02 -15.31 -4.43
CA VAL A 91 -12.69 -15.07 -5.84
C VAL A 91 -11.79 -13.85 -5.99
N ARG A 92 -12.14 -12.73 -5.33
CA ARG A 92 -11.29 -11.53 -5.27
C ARG A 92 -9.90 -11.88 -4.72
N TYR A 93 -9.84 -12.72 -3.68
CA TYR A 93 -8.57 -13.19 -3.12
C TYR A 93 -7.73 -13.94 -4.15
N ALA A 94 -8.33 -14.86 -4.91
CA ALA A 94 -7.60 -15.65 -5.90
C ALA A 94 -6.97 -14.77 -7.00
N ILE A 95 -7.74 -13.80 -7.50
CA ILE A 95 -7.28 -12.85 -8.55
C ILE A 95 -6.07 -12.07 -8.05
N HIS A 96 -6.18 -11.41 -6.89
CA HIS A 96 -5.07 -10.60 -6.37
C HIS A 96 -3.87 -11.43 -5.92
N SER A 97 -4.08 -12.65 -5.42
CA SER A 97 -2.95 -13.53 -5.11
C SER A 97 -2.19 -13.95 -6.37
N PHE A 98 -2.90 -14.16 -7.47
CA PHE A 98 -2.31 -14.47 -8.76
C PHE A 98 -1.54 -13.27 -9.32
N GLU A 99 -2.12 -12.07 -9.30
CA GLU A 99 -1.45 -10.83 -9.70
C GLU A 99 -0.18 -10.56 -8.87
N ASP A 100 -0.23 -10.77 -7.55
CA ASP A 100 0.95 -10.65 -6.69
C ASP A 100 2.01 -11.69 -7.05
N ASN A 101 1.63 -12.92 -7.43
CA ASN A 101 2.57 -13.94 -7.90
C ASN A 101 3.25 -13.52 -9.22
N VAL A 102 2.49 -13.01 -10.19
CA VAL A 102 3.01 -12.46 -11.44
C VAL A 102 3.98 -11.30 -11.15
N ARG A 103 3.62 -10.39 -10.24
CA ARG A 103 4.47 -9.25 -9.85
C ARG A 103 5.75 -9.69 -9.15
N ARG A 104 5.70 -10.68 -8.25
CA ARG A 104 6.90 -11.22 -7.57
C ARG A 104 7.85 -11.93 -8.52
N SER A 105 7.34 -12.45 -9.64
CA SER A 105 8.12 -13.06 -10.72
C SER A 105 8.42 -12.08 -11.86
N SER A 106 8.20 -10.77 -11.67
CA SER A 106 8.51 -9.75 -12.67
C SER A 106 9.76 -8.94 -12.28
N ILE A 107 10.50 -8.48 -13.29
CA ILE A 107 11.58 -7.50 -13.12
C ILE A 107 11.04 -6.12 -13.44
N PHE A 108 11.33 -5.14 -12.60
CA PHE A 108 10.90 -3.75 -12.78
C PHE A 108 12.10 -2.84 -12.93
N LEU A 109 12.18 -2.12 -14.06
CA LEU A 109 13.16 -1.08 -14.30
C LEU A 109 12.44 0.26 -14.37
N THR A 110 12.75 1.16 -13.43
CA THR A 110 12.12 2.49 -13.36
C THR A 110 13.04 3.58 -13.89
N PHE A 111 12.46 4.49 -14.67
CA PHE A 111 13.12 5.65 -15.25
C PHE A 111 12.33 6.93 -14.95
N VAL A 112 13.05 8.04 -14.81
CA VAL A 112 12.47 9.39 -14.69
C VAL A 112 13.07 10.25 -15.79
N GLU A 113 12.20 10.96 -16.54
CA GLU A 113 12.62 11.82 -17.64
C GLU A 113 13.60 12.92 -17.15
N TYR A 114 14.65 13.20 -17.92
CA TYR A 114 15.69 14.20 -17.61
C TYR A 114 16.38 14.03 -16.23
N ALA A 115 16.45 12.80 -15.73
CA ALA A 115 17.07 12.46 -14.45
C ALA A 115 18.19 11.42 -14.61
N ASN A 116 19.06 11.36 -13.60
CA ASN A 116 20.10 10.33 -13.53
C ASN A 116 19.48 8.94 -13.31
N ILE A 117 20.16 7.91 -13.80
CA ILE A 117 19.81 6.51 -13.57
C ILE A 117 20.29 6.12 -12.17
N TYR A 118 19.39 5.58 -11.35
CA TYR A 118 19.72 5.03 -10.03
C TYR A 118 19.51 3.51 -10.02
N PRO A 119 20.32 2.76 -9.24
CA PRO A 119 20.13 1.32 -9.09
C PRO A 119 18.79 1.03 -8.42
N ASP A 120 18.17 -0.07 -8.79
CA ASP A 120 17.01 -0.57 -8.06
C ASP A 120 17.49 -1.08 -6.70
N LYS A 121 16.83 -0.69 -5.60
CA LYS A 121 17.42 -0.84 -4.26
C LYS A 121 17.41 -2.27 -3.69
N TYR A 122 17.12 -3.29 -4.50
CA TYR A 122 16.95 -4.70 -4.09
C TYR A 122 18.13 -5.32 -3.31
N ALA A 123 19.33 -4.73 -3.36
CA ALA A 123 20.51 -5.34 -2.72
C ALA A 123 21.52 -4.38 -2.07
N SER A 124 21.30 -3.05 -2.07
CA SER A 124 22.29 -2.12 -1.49
C SER A 124 22.13 -1.96 0.04
N ARG A 125 23.24 -1.83 0.79
CA ARG A 125 23.19 -1.56 2.26
C ARG A 125 22.33 -0.35 2.62
N ARG A 126 22.40 0.72 1.80
CA ARG A 126 21.57 1.93 1.94
C ARG A 126 20.11 1.68 1.58
N GLY A 127 19.85 0.81 0.59
CA GLY A 127 18.53 0.32 0.24
C GLY A 127 17.85 -0.42 1.38
N LYS A 128 18.54 -1.35 2.03
CA LYS A 128 17.99 -2.07 3.21
C LYS A 128 17.63 -1.15 4.38
N THR A 129 18.34 -0.03 4.56
CA THR A 129 18.01 0.96 5.61
C THR A 129 16.79 1.80 5.23
N ILE A 130 16.66 2.20 3.97
CA ILE A 130 15.48 2.93 3.49
C ILE A 130 14.26 2.01 3.45
N GLU A 131 14.43 0.77 3.03
CA GLU A 131 13.38 -0.25 3.07
C GLU A 131 12.83 -0.43 4.49
N LYS A 132 13.69 -0.39 5.51
CA LYS A 132 13.26 -0.38 6.92
C LYS A 132 12.47 0.86 7.33
N LEU A 133 12.77 2.05 6.77
CA LEU A 133 11.96 3.28 6.99
C LEU A 133 10.54 3.13 6.45
N PHE A 134 10.38 2.38 5.35
CA PHE A 134 9.10 2.14 4.69
C PHE A 134 8.49 0.77 5.03
N SER A 135 9.11 0.03 5.97
CA SER A 135 8.59 -1.24 6.48
C SER A 135 7.80 -1.01 7.75
N ASP A 136 6.84 -1.90 8.04
CA ASP A 136 6.01 -1.83 9.24
C ASP A 136 6.78 -2.06 10.56
N ASN A 137 8.07 -2.44 10.50
CA ASN A 137 8.86 -2.74 11.69
C ASN A 137 9.59 -1.51 12.26
N MET A 138 8.95 -0.85 13.23
CA MET A 138 9.48 0.33 13.92
C MET A 138 10.55 0.02 15.00
N LEU A 139 10.81 -1.25 15.30
CA LEU A 139 11.72 -1.65 16.39
C LEU A 139 13.14 -1.05 16.26
N PRO A 140 13.80 -1.01 15.08
CA PRO A 140 15.13 -0.41 14.96
C PRO A 140 15.15 1.08 15.32
N PHE A 141 14.12 1.83 14.90
CA PHE A 141 13.98 3.24 15.26
C PHE A 141 13.77 3.40 16.75
N PHE A 142 12.91 2.58 17.34
CA PHE A 142 12.69 2.56 18.78
C PHE A 142 13.99 2.34 19.56
N LEU A 143 14.77 1.32 19.19
CA LEU A 143 16.07 1.02 19.83
C LEU A 143 17.06 2.18 19.69
N PHE A 144 17.14 2.79 18.50
CA PHE A 144 17.98 3.96 18.26
C PHE A 144 17.58 5.15 19.15
N PHE A 145 16.29 5.50 19.20
CA PHE A 145 15.80 6.60 20.01
C PHE A 145 15.92 6.32 21.51
N MET A 146 15.75 5.06 21.95
CA MET A 146 15.99 4.65 23.33
C MET A 146 17.45 4.84 23.73
N MET A 147 18.39 4.41 22.88
CA MET A 147 19.82 4.62 23.11
C MET A 147 20.18 6.10 23.14
N LEU A 148 19.68 6.89 22.19
CA LEU A 148 19.85 8.34 22.16
C LEU A 148 19.31 8.98 23.46
N ASN A 149 18.14 8.54 23.93
CA ASN A 149 17.54 9.04 25.16
C ASN A 149 18.43 8.77 26.37
N ILE A 150 18.93 7.54 26.53
CA ILE A 150 19.87 7.17 27.62
C ILE A 150 21.13 8.04 27.60
N ILE A 151 21.74 8.22 26.42
CA ILE A 151 22.94 9.06 26.25
C ILE A 151 22.65 10.51 26.63
N MET A 152 21.53 11.06 26.18
CA MET A 152 21.16 12.44 26.47
C MET A 152 20.92 12.67 27.96
N PHE A 153 20.28 11.73 28.66
CA PHE A 153 20.13 11.79 30.11
C PHE A 153 21.47 11.68 30.87
N ALA A 154 22.40 10.84 30.38
CA ALA A 154 23.72 10.72 30.99
C ALA A 154 24.54 12.03 30.89
N ILE A 155 24.43 12.76 29.77
CA ILE A 155 25.21 13.97 29.51
C ILE A 155 24.53 15.22 30.12
N PHE A 156 23.23 15.39 29.89
CA PHE A 156 22.52 16.64 30.16
C PHE A 156 21.58 16.59 31.38
N GLN A 157 21.41 15.42 31.99
CA GLN A 157 20.65 15.21 33.23
C GLN A 157 19.27 15.91 33.19
N TYR A 158 19.03 16.89 34.06
CA TYR A 158 17.76 17.62 34.17
C TYR A 158 17.35 18.34 32.88
N TYR A 159 18.31 18.75 32.03
CA TYR A 159 18.02 19.44 30.78
C TYR A 159 17.77 18.50 29.60
N ALA A 160 18.06 17.19 29.76
CA ALA A 160 17.91 16.21 28.68
C ALA A 160 16.51 16.18 28.04
N PRO A 161 15.40 16.24 28.81
CA PRO A 161 14.06 16.22 28.23
C PRO A 161 13.81 17.39 27.28
N PHE A 162 14.22 18.60 27.65
CA PHE A 162 14.03 19.80 26.83
C PHE A 162 14.90 19.76 25.56
N ILE A 163 16.14 19.29 25.68
CA ILE A 163 17.04 19.18 24.53
C ILE A 163 16.54 18.12 23.55
N LEU A 164 16.02 16.98 24.04
CA LEU A 164 15.42 15.95 23.19
C LEU A 164 14.18 16.47 22.45
N VAL A 165 13.29 17.20 23.13
CA VAL A 165 12.13 17.84 22.49
C VAL A 165 12.57 18.85 21.44
N LEU A 166 13.58 19.69 21.73
CA LEU A 166 14.13 20.65 20.77
C LEU A 166 14.74 19.94 19.56
N LEU A 167 15.50 18.87 19.78
CA LEU A 167 16.10 18.07 18.71
C LEU A 167 15.02 17.45 17.81
N GLN A 168 13.99 16.84 18.39
CA GLN A 168 12.87 16.27 17.65
C GLN A 168 12.09 17.35 16.87
N PHE A 169 11.91 18.53 17.46
CA PHE A 169 11.28 19.66 16.78
C PHE A 169 12.10 20.12 15.56
N ILE A 170 13.43 20.19 15.68
CA ILE A 170 14.32 20.53 14.56
C ILE A 170 14.23 19.47 13.44
N ILE A 171 14.15 18.19 13.80
CA ILE A 171 13.94 17.09 12.84
C ILE A 171 12.60 17.27 12.14
N LEU A 172 11.50 17.49 12.87
CA LEU A 172 10.18 17.70 12.30
C LEU A 172 10.13 18.93 11.37
N LEU A 173 10.78 20.03 11.76
CA LEU A 173 10.85 21.27 10.97
C LEU A 173 11.55 21.08 9.61
N ASN A 174 12.44 20.10 9.50
CA ASN A 174 13.19 19.78 8.28
C ASN A 174 12.80 18.42 7.67
N ALA A 175 11.71 17.79 8.14
CA ALA A 175 11.33 16.45 7.73
C ALA A 175 11.10 16.35 6.21
N ASP A 176 10.53 17.38 5.60
CA ASP A 176 10.34 17.50 4.15
C ASP A 176 11.67 17.44 3.38
N LYS A 177 12.69 18.18 3.81
CA LYS A 177 14.03 18.18 3.19
C LYS A 177 14.75 16.86 3.42
N ILE A 178 14.64 16.29 4.63
CA ILE A 178 15.27 15.01 4.96
C ILE A 178 14.70 13.91 4.08
N MET A 179 13.37 13.81 3.98
CA MET A 179 12.70 12.77 3.19
C MET A 179 12.98 12.90 1.69
N VAL A 180 13.01 14.12 1.15
CA VAL A 180 13.41 14.33 -0.25
C VAL A 180 14.90 13.99 -0.45
N GLY A 181 15.77 14.31 0.52
CA GLY A 181 17.20 14.03 0.43
C GLY A 181 17.58 12.54 0.48
N ILE A 182 16.73 11.69 1.05
CA ILE A 182 16.92 10.22 1.04
C ILE A 182 16.30 9.54 -0.19
N SER A 183 15.47 10.27 -0.95
CA SER A 183 14.80 9.74 -2.14
C SER A 183 15.74 9.59 -3.33
N ASP A 184 15.34 8.78 -4.32
CA ASP A 184 16.14 8.57 -5.53
C ASP A 184 15.94 9.72 -6.53
N TRP A 185 14.70 10.22 -6.64
CA TRP A 185 14.38 11.33 -7.53
C TRP A 185 13.48 12.36 -6.86
N ALA A 186 13.86 13.63 -6.95
CA ALA A 186 12.94 14.74 -6.71
C ALA A 186 12.20 15.07 -8.02
N LEU A 187 10.87 14.98 -7.98
CA LEU A 187 10.00 15.24 -9.13
C LEU A 187 9.59 16.71 -9.16
N ASN A 188 9.43 17.26 -10.36
CA ASN A 188 9.04 18.65 -10.60
C ASN A 188 8.43 18.79 -12.01
N GLU A 189 8.02 20.01 -12.40
CA GLU A 189 7.42 20.30 -13.71
C GLU A 189 8.21 19.78 -14.91
N ARG A 190 9.56 19.74 -14.82
CA ARG A 190 10.42 19.21 -15.89
C ARG A 190 10.62 17.70 -15.77
N ARG A 191 10.75 17.18 -14.54
CA ARG A 191 10.95 15.76 -14.23
C ARG A 191 9.67 15.15 -13.68
N ARG A 192 8.64 15.08 -14.52
CA ARG A 192 7.30 14.67 -14.09
C ARG A 192 6.89 13.26 -14.52
N HIS A 193 7.39 12.79 -15.67
CA HIS A 193 7.05 11.47 -16.18
C HIS A 193 7.96 10.39 -15.59
N VAL A 194 7.33 9.38 -15.02
CA VAL A 194 7.95 8.17 -14.51
C VAL A 194 7.56 7.02 -15.44
N TYR A 195 8.56 6.33 -16.00
CA TYR A 195 8.35 5.16 -16.85
C TYR A 195 8.76 3.91 -16.08
N VAL A 196 7.86 2.94 -16.02
CA VAL A 196 8.12 1.65 -15.40
C VAL A 196 8.07 0.59 -16.48
N VAL A 197 9.21 -0.03 -16.73
CA VAL A 197 9.34 -1.20 -17.59
C VAL A 197 9.21 -2.44 -16.73
N GLN A 198 8.17 -3.24 -16.98
CA GLN A 198 7.93 -4.53 -16.34
C GLN A 198 8.25 -5.64 -17.34
N TYR A 199 9.14 -6.54 -16.95
CA TYR A 199 9.44 -7.76 -17.68
C TYR A 199 8.89 -8.96 -16.90
N VAL A 200 7.85 -9.59 -17.44
CA VAL A 200 7.14 -10.69 -16.78
C VAL A 200 7.84 -12.00 -17.07
N LEU A 201 8.27 -12.68 -16.00
CA LEU A 201 8.87 -14.00 -16.06
C LEU A 201 7.94 -15.04 -15.39
N SER A 202 8.14 -16.30 -15.74
CA SER A 202 7.68 -17.41 -14.91
C SER A 202 8.53 -17.50 -13.62
N PRO A 203 8.02 -18.13 -12.55
CA PRO A 203 8.79 -18.30 -11.31
C PRO A 203 10.17 -18.93 -11.52
N LYS A 204 10.28 -19.91 -12.43
CA LYS A 204 11.55 -20.58 -12.76
C LYS A 204 12.51 -19.66 -13.50
N GLU A 205 12.02 -18.91 -14.49
CA GLU A 205 12.83 -17.92 -15.20
C GLU A 205 13.33 -16.82 -14.25
N TYR A 206 12.51 -16.40 -13.29
CA TYR A 206 12.87 -15.39 -12.30
C TYR A 206 13.95 -15.89 -11.32
N GLU A 207 13.84 -17.11 -10.81
CA GLU A 207 14.88 -17.73 -9.97
C GLU A 207 16.21 -17.88 -10.73
N TRP A 208 16.13 -18.32 -11.99
CA TRP A 208 17.30 -18.37 -12.87
C TRP A 208 17.88 -16.97 -13.08
N PHE A 209 17.06 -15.96 -13.32
CA PHE A 209 17.49 -14.58 -13.50
C PHE A 209 18.27 -14.05 -12.29
N ILE A 210 17.71 -14.15 -11.08
CA ILE A 210 18.37 -13.65 -9.87
C ILE A 210 19.70 -14.38 -9.61
N SER A 211 19.79 -15.65 -9.99
CA SER A 211 20.99 -16.47 -9.79
C SER A 211 22.10 -16.17 -10.80
N ASN A 212 21.76 -15.65 -11.99
CA ASN A 212 22.70 -15.48 -13.11
C ASN A 212 23.01 -14.02 -13.45
N TYR A 213 22.21 -13.06 -12.99
CA TYR A 213 22.40 -11.63 -13.27
C TYR A 213 22.79 -10.85 -12.02
N THR A 214 23.89 -10.11 -12.14
CA THR A 214 24.35 -9.19 -11.10
C THR A 214 23.64 -7.85 -11.17
N GLN A 215 23.73 -7.07 -10.09
CA GLN A 215 23.22 -5.69 -10.06
C GLN A 215 23.90 -4.77 -11.09
N ASP A 216 25.19 -5.02 -11.38
CA ASP A 216 25.94 -4.24 -12.37
C ASP A 216 25.45 -4.54 -13.80
N GLN A 217 25.16 -5.80 -14.12
CA GLN A 217 24.56 -6.18 -15.41
C GLN A 217 23.15 -5.60 -15.57
N LEU A 218 22.34 -5.62 -14.50
CA LEU A 218 21.04 -4.95 -14.48
C LEU A 218 21.16 -3.44 -14.74
N MET A 219 22.20 -2.81 -14.19
CA MET A 219 22.49 -1.40 -14.45
C MET A 219 22.89 -1.15 -15.91
N GLU A 220 23.68 -2.03 -16.51
CA GLU A 220 24.05 -1.94 -17.93
C GLU A 220 22.81 -2.05 -18.83
N ILE A 221 21.94 -3.02 -18.58
CA ILE A 221 20.66 -3.18 -19.29
C ILE A 221 19.82 -1.90 -19.16
N LYS A 222 19.68 -1.38 -17.93
CA LYS A 222 18.94 -0.15 -17.65
C LYS A 222 19.53 1.04 -18.40
N LYS A 223 20.85 1.17 -18.43
CA LYS A 223 21.56 2.21 -19.17
C LYS A 223 21.34 2.09 -20.67
N ALA A 224 21.43 0.90 -21.24
CA ALA A 224 21.17 0.67 -22.67
C ALA A 224 19.73 1.09 -23.06
N ILE A 225 18.73 0.72 -22.25
CA ILE A 225 17.34 1.15 -22.48
C ILE A 225 17.25 2.67 -22.45
N PHE A 226 17.85 3.34 -21.46
CA PHE A 226 17.82 4.80 -21.36
C PHE A 226 18.48 5.48 -22.56
N GLU A 227 19.65 5.02 -22.98
CA GLU A 227 20.43 5.60 -24.09
C GLU A 227 19.71 5.45 -25.44
N GLU A 228 19.06 4.31 -25.68
CA GLU A 228 18.33 4.06 -26.92
C GLU A 228 16.92 4.69 -26.96
N THR A 229 16.41 5.20 -25.83
CA THR A 229 15.04 5.73 -25.72
C THR A 229 15.02 7.16 -25.16
N LEU A 230 14.99 7.29 -23.83
CA LEU A 230 14.78 8.55 -23.12
C LEU A 230 15.87 9.59 -23.39
N ALA A 231 17.12 9.16 -23.60
CA ALA A 231 18.22 10.06 -23.97
C ALA A 231 18.01 10.74 -25.33
N LEU A 232 17.24 10.09 -26.22
CA LEU A 232 16.87 10.60 -27.54
C LEU A 232 15.52 11.33 -27.53
N GLY A 233 14.90 11.52 -26.36
CA GLY A 233 13.55 12.07 -26.23
C GLY A 233 12.44 11.12 -26.68
N LYS A 234 12.73 9.81 -26.78
CA LYS A 234 11.75 8.77 -27.10
C LYS A 234 11.27 8.06 -25.84
N ILE A 235 10.02 7.63 -25.85
CA ILE A 235 9.44 6.81 -24.78
C ILE A 235 9.96 5.37 -24.95
N PRO A 236 10.23 4.62 -23.87
CA PRO A 236 10.54 3.21 -23.97
C PRO A 236 9.39 2.44 -24.65
N GLU A 237 9.70 1.67 -25.71
CA GLU A 237 8.74 0.82 -26.41
C GLU A 237 9.06 -0.67 -26.20
N PRO A 238 8.05 -1.56 -26.14
CA PRO A 238 8.25 -2.98 -25.81
C PRO A 238 9.18 -3.73 -26.77
N ASP A 239 9.22 -3.35 -28.04
CA ASP A 239 10.09 -3.92 -29.08
C ASP A 239 11.56 -3.57 -28.83
N ILE A 240 11.87 -2.31 -28.53
CA ILE A 240 13.23 -1.84 -28.22
C ILE A 240 13.72 -2.54 -26.95
N VAL A 241 12.90 -2.53 -25.90
CA VAL A 241 13.23 -3.15 -24.61
C VAL A 241 13.44 -4.65 -24.77
N SER A 242 12.54 -5.35 -25.49
CA SER A 242 12.69 -6.79 -25.71
C SER A 242 13.96 -7.12 -26.50
N ARG A 243 14.31 -6.31 -27.51
CA ARG A 243 15.56 -6.48 -28.27
C ARG A 243 16.78 -6.32 -27.36
N ILE A 244 16.79 -5.32 -26.48
CA ILE A 244 17.88 -5.10 -25.53
C ILE A 244 17.97 -6.28 -24.56
N PHE A 245 16.85 -6.74 -23.99
CA PHE A 245 16.85 -7.93 -23.14
C PHE A 245 17.40 -9.17 -23.85
N SER A 246 17.02 -9.40 -25.12
CA SER A 246 17.59 -10.49 -25.91
C SER A 246 19.09 -10.34 -26.16
N PHE A 247 19.59 -9.12 -26.41
CA PHE A 247 21.02 -8.85 -26.56
C PHE A 247 21.82 -9.23 -25.31
N TYR A 248 21.24 -9.00 -24.13
CA TYR A 248 21.85 -9.38 -22.85
C TYR A 248 21.60 -10.84 -22.45
N GLY A 249 21.01 -11.67 -23.32
CA GLY A 249 20.84 -13.11 -23.10
C GLY A 249 19.53 -13.52 -22.42
N LEU A 250 18.54 -12.63 -22.32
CA LEU A 250 17.21 -12.94 -21.80
C LEU A 250 16.31 -13.47 -22.93
N GLN A 251 15.54 -14.53 -22.66
CA GLN A 251 14.52 -15.05 -23.58
C GLN A 251 13.26 -14.17 -23.56
N SER A 252 13.45 -12.92 -24.00
CA SER A 252 12.42 -11.88 -24.03
C SER A 252 11.65 -11.92 -25.35
N SER A 253 10.36 -11.63 -25.24
CA SER A 253 9.45 -11.38 -26.34
C SER A 253 8.58 -10.17 -26.01
N VAL A 254 8.00 -9.54 -27.02
CA VAL A 254 7.25 -8.28 -26.88
C VAL A 254 6.07 -8.43 -25.91
N ASP A 255 5.41 -9.59 -25.89
CA ASP A 255 4.30 -9.92 -25.01
C ASP A 255 4.68 -10.06 -23.54
N LYS A 256 5.96 -10.26 -23.22
CA LYS A 256 6.48 -10.30 -21.85
C LYS A 256 6.84 -8.91 -21.30
N VAL A 257 6.87 -7.87 -22.13
CA VAL A 257 7.32 -6.53 -21.76
C VAL A 257 6.14 -5.57 -21.71
N PHE A 258 5.92 -4.98 -20.54
CA PHE A 258 4.87 -3.99 -20.30
C PHE A 258 5.51 -2.68 -19.87
N ILE A 259 5.04 -1.58 -20.43
CA ILE A 259 5.58 -0.25 -20.13
C ILE A 259 4.43 0.62 -19.67
N ARG A 260 4.53 1.09 -18.42
CA ARG A 260 3.57 2.02 -17.82
C ARG A 260 4.23 3.38 -17.68
N SER A 261 3.50 4.45 -18.01
CA SER A 261 3.97 5.83 -17.86
C SER A 261 3.03 6.58 -16.93
N TYR A 262 3.60 7.34 -16.00
CA TYR A 262 2.86 8.08 -15.01
C TYR A 262 3.34 9.53 -14.93
N ASP A 263 2.41 10.49 -15.02
CA ASP A 263 2.65 11.89 -14.66
C ASP A 263 2.25 12.11 -13.20
N ILE A 264 3.12 11.70 -12.27
CA ILE A 264 2.82 11.77 -10.83
C ILE A 264 2.75 13.23 -10.36
N PHE A 265 3.52 14.11 -10.98
CA PHE A 265 3.49 15.54 -10.66
C PHE A 265 2.11 16.13 -10.97
N ASP A 266 1.54 15.83 -12.15
CA ASP A 266 0.20 16.30 -12.53
C ASP A 266 -0.90 15.72 -11.63
N ILE A 267 -0.81 14.43 -11.27
CA ILE A 267 -1.75 13.80 -10.31
C ILE A 267 -1.71 14.55 -8.97
N VAL A 268 -0.51 14.76 -8.40
CA VAL A 268 -0.36 15.47 -7.12
C VAL A 268 -0.86 16.91 -7.21
N GLU A 269 -0.55 17.63 -8.30
CA GLU A 269 -1.02 19.01 -8.48
C GLU A 269 -2.55 19.09 -8.60
N LYS A 270 -3.18 18.19 -9.36
CA LYS A 270 -4.65 18.09 -9.47
C LYS A 270 -5.30 17.88 -8.11
N VAL A 271 -4.79 16.92 -7.33
CA VAL A 271 -5.34 16.64 -6.00
C VAL A 271 -5.08 17.79 -5.03
N ARG A 272 -3.86 18.34 -5.01
CA ARG A 272 -3.47 19.48 -4.16
C ARG A 272 -4.44 20.65 -4.32
N VAL A 273 -4.86 20.96 -5.55
CA VAL A 273 -5.85 22.00 -5.84
C VAL A 273 -7.20 21.69 -5.17
N LYS A 274 -7.69 20.44 -5.23
CA LYS A 274 -8.91 20.01 -4.50
C LYS A 274 -8.80 20.16 -2.98
N TYR A 275 -7.58 20.20 -2.44
CA TYR A 275 -7.28 20.41 -1.02
C TYR A 275 -7.00 21.88 -0.65
N ASN A 276 -6.92 22.79 -1.62
CA ASN A 276 -6.49 24.19 -1.42
C ASN A 276 -5.14 24.31 -0.70
N LEU A 277 -4.20 23.42 -1.00
CA LEU A 277 -2.87 23.41 -0.38
C LEU A 277 -1.85 24.19 -1.22
N PRO A 278 -0.80 24.80 -0.64
CA PRO A 278 0.34 25.30 -1.40
C PRO A 278 1.11 24.14 -2.06
N ARG A 279 1.96 24.44 -3.04
CA ARG A 279 2.83 23.44 -3.68
C ARG A 279 3.63 22.67 -2.63
N VAL A 280 3.63 21.34 -2.76
CA VAL A 280 4.35 20.42 -1.89
C VAL A 280 5.53 19.83 -2.66
N LYS A 281 6.59 19.45 -1.94
CA LYS A 281 7.70 18.73 -2.58
C LYS A 281 7.24 17.33 -2.96
N LEU A 282 7.72 16.81 -4.07
CA LEU A 282 7.40 15.46 -4.54
C LEU A 282 8.69 14.68 -4.78
N ALA A 283 8.72 13.45 -4.28
CA ALA A 283 9.85 12.57 -4.41
C ALA A 283 9.43 11.13 -4.74
N LEU A 284 10.28 10.42 -5.47
CA LEU A 284 10.12 9.02 -5.84
C LEU A 284 11.24 8.19 -5.21
N ILE A 285 10.87 7.07 -4.59
CA ILE A 285 11.80 6.06 -4.08
C ILE A 285 11.69 4.80 -4.93
N ASN A 286 12.83 4.31 -5.39
CA ASN A 286 12.93 3.13 -6.23
C ASN A 286 12.92 1.84 -5.40
N THR A 287 11.74 1.39 -5.01
CA THR A 287 11.50 0.15 -4.26
C THR A 287 10.15 -0.46 -4.63
N LEU A 288 10.06 -1.79 -4.68
CA LEU A 288 8.80 -2.50 -4.94
C LEU A 288 7.83 -2.55 -3.76
N ILE A 289 8.25 -2.10 -2.57
CA ILE A 289 7.32 -1.95 -1.46
C ILE A 289 6.33 -0.86 -1.84
N ALA A 290 5.07 -1.23 -2.03
CA ALA A 290 4.00 -0.29 -2.37
C ALA A 290 3.69 0.59 -1.17
N ASN A 291 4.05 1.87 -1.25
CA ASN A 291 3.86 2.82 -0.17
C ASN A 291 3.80 4.27 -0.70
N ALA A 292 3.09 5.12 0.02
CA ALA A 292 3.11 6.57 -0.10
C ALA A 292 3.23 7.16 1.30
N ALA A 293 3.85 8.33 1.43
CA ALA A 293 3.91 9.01 2.71
C ALA A 293 3.90 10.52 2.55
N ALA A 294 3.09 11.18 3.34
CA ALA A 294 3.17 12.61 3.61
C ALA A 294 4.06 12.91 4.81
N THR A 295 4.85 13.98 4.69
CA THR A 295 5.59 14.54 5.83
C THR A 295 5.62 16.05 5.78
N GLY A 296 5.93 16.67 6.92
CA GLY A 296 6.04 18.12 7.06
C GLY A 296 5.31 18.63 8.27
N MET A 297 5.86 19.69 8.87
CA MET A 297 5.25 20.34 10.02
C MET A 297 4.06 21.22 9.63
N ILE A 298 4.06 21.80 8.43
CA ILE A 298 3.08 22.78 7.94
C ILE A 298 2.94 22.68 6.41
N PRO A 299 1.79 23.05 5.81
CA PRO A 299 1.54 22.83 4.39
C PRO A 299 2.63 23.33 3.43
N TRP A 300 3.23 24.51 3.68
CA TRP A 300 4.27 25.10 2.81
C TRP A 300 5.69 24.53 3.04
N ARG A 301 5.85 23.65 4.04
CA ARG A 301 7.07 22.86 4.28
C ARG A 301 6.69 21.39 4.43
N SER A 302 6.14 20.85 3.35
CA SER A 302 5.70 19.46 3.28
C SER A 302 6.23 18.76 2.03
N ALA A 303 6.25 17.43 2.11
CA ALA A 303 6.66 16.56 1.01
C ALA A 303 5.75 15.34 0.93
N ILE A 304 5.51 14.89 -0.30
CA ILE A 304 4.94 13.58 -0.61
C ILE A 304 6.04 12.71 -1.19
N ILE A 305 6.12 11.49 -0.68
CA ILE A 305 7.00 10.45 -1.17
C ILE A 305 6.15 9.34 -1.72
N VAL A 306 6.44 8.92 -2.95
CA VAL A 306 5.79 7.78 -3.61
C VAL A 306 6.86 6.73 -3.90
N THR A 307 6.51 5.46 -3.83
CA THR A 307 7.41 4.38 -4.25
C THR A 307 7.05 3.84 -5.64
N THR A 308 8.03 3.30 -6.35
CA THR A 308 7.79 2.63 -7.63
C THR A 308 6.86 1.42 -7.49
N GLY A 309 6.95 0.73 -6.36
CA GLY A 309 6.03 -0.34 -5.96
C GLY A 309 4.58 0.10 -5.90
N LEU A 310 4.30 1.32 -5.44
CA LEU A 310 2.93 1.87 -5.41
C LEU A 310 2.42 2.03 -6.84
N LEU A 311 3.23 2.62 -7.72
CA LEU A 311 2.87 2.85 -9.13
C LEU A 311 2.60 1.53 -9.85
N THR A 312 3.42 0.50 -9.60
CA THR A 312 3.27 -0.81 -10.25
C THR A 312 2.06 -1.61 -9.77
N LYS A 313 1.49 -1.24 -8.62
CA LYS A 313 0.46 -2.01 -7.92
C LYS A 313 -0.93 -1.38 -8.01
N LEU A 314 -0.99 -0.08 -8.28
CA LEU A 314 -2.22 0.69 -8.28
C LEU A 314 -2.49 1.34 -9.63
N ASP A 315 -3.77 1.47 -9.95
CA ASP A 315 -4.26 2.23 -11.09
C ASP A 315 -4.25 3.74 -10.81
N ILE A 316 -4.45 4.56 -11.85
CA ILE A 316 -4.36 6.02 -11.74
C ILE A 316 -5.35 6.58 -10.71
N ASP A 317 -6.60 6.10 -10.72
CA ASP A 317 -7.64 6.54 -9.78
C ASP A 317 -7.31 6.13 -8.33
N GLU A 318 -6.71 4.95 -8.16
CA GLU A 318 -6.27 4.42 -6.87
C GLU A 318 -5.08 5.21 -6.33
N ILE A 319 -4.12 5.55 -7.20
CA ILE A 319 -3.00 6.45 -6.88
C ILE A 319 -3.55 7.83 -6.48
N GLU A 320 -4.49 8.40 -7.24
CA GLU A 320 -5.12 9.68 -6.90
C GLU A 320 -5.77 9.63 -5.52
N ALA A 321 -6.47 8.53 -5.20
CA ALA A 321 -7.11 8.31 -3.91
C ALA A 321 -6.11 8.25 -2.75
N VAL A 322 -5.01 7.50 -2.91
CA VAL A 322 -3.93 7.42 -1.92
C VAL A 322 -3.25 8.77 -1.74
N ILE A 323 -2.94 9.48 -2.82
CA ILE A 323 -2.38 10.85 -2.76
C ILE A 323 -3.35 11.82 -2.05
N GLY A 324 -4.66 11.65 -2.25
CA GLY A 324 -5.68 12.39 -1.50
C GLY A 324 -5.60 12.12 0.00
N HIS A 325 -5.47 10.86 0.39
CA HIS A 325 -5.27 10.46 1.79
C HIS A 325 -4.01 11.12 2.38
N GLU A 326 -2.86 11.05 1.70
CA GLU A 326 -1.62 11.68 2.16
C GLU A 326 -1.72 13.22 2.26
N LEU A 327 -2.36 13.88 1.29
CA LEU A 327 -2.59 15.32 1.33
C LEU A 327 -3.52 15.74 2.47
N SER A 328 -4.43 14.85 2.91
CA SER A 328 -5.27 15.10 4.09
C SER A 328 -4.41 15.25 5.36
N HIS A 329 -3.37 14.44 5.52
CA HIS A 329 -2.43 14.58 6.65
C HIS A 329 -1.69 15.92 6.62
N ILE A 330 -1.25 16.37 5.44
CA ILE A 330 -0.58 17.67 5.28
C ILE A 330 -1.55 18.81 5.61
N LYS A 331 -2.78 18.74 5.11
CA LYS A 331 -3.81 19.76 5.34
C LYS A 331 -4.14 19.91 6.81
N ASN A 332 -4.29 18.79 7.51
CA ASN A 332 -4.71 18.78 8.90
C ASN A 332 -3.53 18.83 9.89
N ILE A 333 -2.29 18.88 9.37
CA ILE A 333 -1.06 19.03 10.15
C ILE A 333 -0.83 17.86 11.11
N ASP A 334 -1.17 16.65 10.67
CA ASP A 334 -1.21 15.45 11.50
C ASP A 334 0.14 15.06 12.10
N PRO A 335 1.27 15.14 11.34
CA PRO A 335 2.58 14.90 11.93
C PRO A 335 2.89 15.83 13.10
N PHE A 336 2.42 17.08 13.06
CA PHE A 336 2.61 18.03 14.15
C PHE A 336 1.67 17.77 15.34
N ILE A 337 0.42 17.36 15.08
CA ILE A 337 -0.51 16.97 16.15
C ILE A 337 0.03 15.76 16.92
N LEU A 338 0.48 14.72 16.21
CA LEU A 338 1.09 13.54 16.83
C LEU A 338 2.37 13.89 17.58
N PHE A 339 3.18 14.82 17.05
CA PHE A 339 4.34 15.34 17.76
C PHE A 339 3.94 16.02 19.08
N ILE A 340 2.93 16.90 19.10
CA ILE A 340 2.45 17.56 20.32
C ILE A 340 1.95 16.53 21.33
N VAL A 341 1.13 15.56 20.92
CA VAL A 341 0.61 14.51 21.80
C VAL A 341 1.76 13.70 22.41
N SER A 342 2.76 13.34 21.59
CA SER A 342 3.93 12.57 22.03
C SER A 342 4.83 13.37 22.98
N VAL A 343 5.05 14.66 22.71
CA VAL A 343 5.82 15.55 23.59
C VAL A 343 5.10 15.78 24.91
N ALA A 344 3.78 15.98 24.87
CA ALA A 344 2.97 16.15 26.07
C ALA A 344 3.04 14.90 26.96
N GLU A 345 2.85 13.70 26.39
CA GLU A 345 3.03 12.44 27.12
C GLU A 345 4.44 12.31 27.69
N TYR A 346 5.47 12.59 26.88
CA TYR A 346 6.87 12.48 27.29
C TYR A 346 7.20 13.39 28.49
N LEU A 347 6.80 14.66 28.44
CA LEU A 347 7.05 15.62 29.52
C LEU A 347 6.22 15.30 30.77
N LEU A 348 4.94 14.93 30.59
CA LEU A 348 4.07 14.52 31.68
C LEU A 348 4.64 13.29 32.40
N ARG A 349 5.15 12.31 31.64
CA ARG A 349 5.79 11.11 32.16
C ARG A 349 6.98 11.43 33.05
N ILE A 350 7.84 12.35 32.63
CA ILE A 350 9.09 12.66 33.32
C ILE A 350 8.88 13.54 34.54
N TYR A 351 8.00 14.54 34.46
CA TYR A 351 7.89 15.55 35.51
C TYR A 351 6.73 15.31 36.49
N VAL A 352 5.69 14.60 36.06
CA VAL A 352 4.47 14.43 36.88
C VAL A 352 4.25 12.96 37.22
N LEU A 353 4.29 12.07 36.23
CA LEU A 353 3.95 10.66 36.41
C LEU A 353 5.15 9.77 36.76
N TYR A 354 6.33 10.34 36.94
CA TYR A 354 7.56 9.59 37.23
C TYR A 354 7.43 8.60 38.41
N PRO A 355 6.77 8.94 39.54
CA PRO A 355 6.54 7.99 40.62
C PRO A 355 5.70 6.77 40.18
N ILE A 356 4.67 7.00 39.36
CA ILE A 356 3.80 5.93 38.83
C ILE A 356 4.58 5.06 37.85
N VAL A 357 5.42 5.67 37.01
CA VAL A 357 6.24 4.97 36.01
C VAL A 357 7.24 4.03 36.69
N ILE A 358 7.87 4.45 37.79
CA ILE A 358 8.77 3.58 38.56
C ILE A 358 7.99 2.44 39.23
N LEU A 359 6.81 2.73 39.77
CA LEU A 359 6.02 1.73 40.50
C LEU A 359 5.39 0.69 39.56
N LEU A 360 4.90 1.11 38.40
CA LEU A 360 4.10 0.30 37.48
C LEU A 360 4.59 0.41 36.01
N PRO A 361 5.87 0.18 35.70
CA PRO A 361 6.40 0.40 34.35
C PRO A 361 5.74 -0.51 33.31
N PHE A 362 5.50 -1.78 33.66
CA PHE A 362 4.90 -2.78 32.77
C PHE A 362 3.41 -2.53 32.48
N ILE A 363 2.74 -1.65 33.23
CA ILE A 363 1.37 -1.23 32.96
C ILE A 363 1.39 0.11 32.23
N TYR A 364 2.19 1.05 32.72
CA TYR A 364 2.27 2.41 32.17
C TYR A 364 2.68 2.41 30.70
N PHE A 365 3.80 1.75 30.35
CA PHE A 365 4.32 1.85 28.98
C PHE A 365 3.38 1.24 27.94
N PRO A 366 2.86 0.00 28.10
CA PRO A 366 1.91 -0.55 27.14
C PRO A 366 0.64 0.29 27.01
N LEU A 367 0.12 0.84 28.11
CA LEU A 367 -1.06 1.71 28.08
C LEU A 367 -0.76 3.03 27.34
N ALA A 368 0.37 3.68 27.63
CA ALA A 368 0.77 4.92 26.97
C ALA A 368 0.97 4.71 25.46
N PHE A 369 1.64 3.63 25.06
CA PHE A 369 1.78 3.25 23.66
C PHE A 369 0.42 3.00 23.00
N PHE A 370 -0.42 2.17 23.63
CA PHE A 370 -1.76 1.91 23.13
C PHE A 370 -2.53 3.22 22.90
N MET A 371 -2.54 4.14 23.87
CA MET A 371 -3.24 5.42 23.73
C MET A 371 -2.70 6.28 22.59
N ILE A 372 -1.37 6.41 22.43
CA ILE A 372 -0.77 7.18 21.34
C ILE A 372 -1.12 6.58 19.97
N TYR A 373 -0.96 5.26 19.81
CA TYR A 373 -1.31 4.58 18.56
C TYR A 373 -2.81 4.64 18.27
N PHE A 374 -3.65 4.54 19.31
CA PHE A 374 -5.11 4.63 19.16
C PHE A 374 -5.56 6.03 18.73
N VAL A 375 -4.89 7.10 19.20
CA VAL A 375 -5.11 8.46 18.67
C VAL A 375 -4.77 8.53 17.18
N GLY A 376 -3.69 7.87 16.75
CA GLY A 376 -3.35 7.71 15.33
C GLY A 376 -4.53 7.16 14.51
N LYS A 377 -5.25 6.17 15.04
CA LYS A 377 -6.40 5.54 14.36
C LYS A 377 -7.50 6.54 14.01
N PHE A 378 -7.69 7.58 14.83
CA PHE A 378 -8.64 8.66 14.54
C PHE A 378 -8.20 9.53 13.36
N LEU A 379 -6.89 9.83 13.29
CA LEU A 379 -6.31 10.65 12.21
C LEU A 379 -6.40 9.92 10.88
N GLU A 380 -6.02 8.64 10.87
CA GLU A 380 -6.12 7.75 9.70
C GLU A 380 -7.55 7.62 9.19
N ALA A 381 -8.50 7.35 10.07
CA ALA A 381 -9.91 7.28 9.70
C ALA A 381 -10.43 8.62 9.16
N ARG A 382 -9.94 9.76 9.65
CA ARG A 382 -10.30 11.08 9.09
C ARG A 382 -9.66 11.29 7.72
N ALA A 383 -8.41 10.89 7.51
CA ALA A 383 -7.74 10.99 6.22
C ALA A 383 -8.47 10.19 5.14
N ASP A 384 -8.88 8.96 5.45
CA ASP A 384 -9.72 8.13 4.56
C ASP A 384 -11.02 8.82 4.17
N LEU A 385 -11.75 9.33 5.16
CA LEU A 385 -13.05 9.96 4.95
C LEU A 385 -12.92 11.25 4.14
N GLU A 386 -11.90 12.06 4.44
CA GLU A 386 -11.66 13.31 3.73
C GLU A 386 -11.26 13.06 2.27
N ALA A 387 -10.41 12.06 2.00
CA ALA A 387 -10.05 11.65 0.65
C ALA A 387 -11.26 11.16 -0.14
N ALA A 388 -12.06 10.27 0.45
CA ALA A 388 -13.29 9.75 -0.15
C ALA A 388 -14.27 10.87 -0.56
N ILE A 389 -14.49 11.86 0.32
CA ILE A 389 -15.45 12.94 0.08
C ILE A 389 -14.90 13.99 -0.89
N ARG A 390 -13.64 14.40 -0.75
CA ARG A 390 -13.07 15.46 -1.60
C ARG A 390 -12.82 14.99 -3.03
N LEU A 391 -12.46 13.73 -3.21
CA LEU A 391 -12.23 13.13 -4.52
C LEU A 391 -13.51 12.55 -5.12
N GLY A 392 -14.51 12.23 -4.30
CA GLY A 392 -15.78 11.65 -4.75
C GLY A 392 -15.67 10.21 -5.21
N ASN A 393 -14.54 9.53 -4.96
CA ASN A 393 -14.29 8.14 -5.36
C ASN A 393 -13.83 7.29 -4.15
N PRO A 394 -14.72 6.97 -3.19
CA PRO A 394 -14.38 6.13 -2.05
C PRO A 394 -13.95 4.71 -2.44
N LYS A 395 -14.47 4.19 -3.56
CA LYS A 395 -14.17 2.85 -4.06
C LYS A 395 -12.72 2.72 -4.48
N ALA A 396 -12.15 3.72 -5.15
CA ALA A 396 -10.74 3.71 -5.52
C ALA A 396 -9.81 3.63 -4.29
N LEU A 397 -10.14 4.33 -3.19
CA LEU A 397 -9.36 4.20 -1.95
C LEU A 397 -9.53 2.81 -1.30
N ALA A 398 -10.74 2.26 -1.32
CA ALA A 398 -11.02 0.93 -0.78
C ALA A 398 -10.25 -0.16 -1.54
N GLU A 399 -10.25 -0.11 -2.87
CA GLU A 399 -9.51 -1.06 -3.72
C GLU A 399 -7.99 -0.84 -3.58
N ALA A 400 -7.50 0.40 -3.49
CA ALA A 400 -6.10 0.68 -3.19
C ALA A 400 -5.65 0.04 -1.87
N LEU A 401 -6.42 0.22 -0.80
CA LEU A 401 -6.16 -0.37 0.51
C LEU A 401 -6.19 -1.90 0.46
N TYR A 402 -7.15 -2.47 -0.28
CA TYR A 402 -7.23 -3.91 -0.50
C TYR A 402 -5.98 -4.43 -1.21
N LYS A 403 -5.60 -3.83 -2.35
CA LYS A 403 -4.41 -4.21 -3.12
C LYS A 403 -3.17 -4.10 -2.25
N ILE A 404 -2.90 -2.95 -1.63
CA ILE A 404 -1.67 -2.71 -0.83
C ILE A 404 -1.58 -3.69 0.34
N GLY A 405 -2.62 -3.74 1.18
CA GLY A 405 -2.61 -4.41 2.47
C GLY A 405 -3.21 -5.83 2.47
N TYR A 406 -3.38 -6.43 1.30
CA TYR A 406 -4.00 -7.74 1.11
C TYR A 406 -3.58 -8.82 2.12
N SER A 407 -2.27 -9.05 2.30
CA SER A 407 -1.78 -10.08 3.23
C SER A 407 -2.18 -9.76 4.67
N LYS A 408 -2.12 -8.49 5.06
CA LYS A 408 -2.53 -8.00 6.37
C LYS A 408 -4.05 -8.15 6.59
N LEU A 409 -4.86 -7.82 5.58
CA LEU A 409 -6.32 -7.98 5.62
C LEU A 409 -6.72 -9.41 6.00
N MET A 410 -6.02 -10.39 5.44
CA MET A 410 -6.32 -11.82 5.66
C MET A 410 -5.97 -12.26 7.07
N HIS A 411 -4.85 -11.78 7.62
CA HIS A 411 -4.53 -12.01 9.02
C HIS A 411 -5.58 -11.34 9.94
N GLU A 412 -5.93 -10.08 9.70
CA GLU A 412 -6.87 -9.35 10.55
C GLU A 412 -8.27 -9.96 10.60
N LYS A 413 -8.76 -10.51 9.48
CA LYS A 413 -10.06 -11.20 9.44
C LYS A 413 -10.11 -12.44 10.35
N VAL A 414 -8.97 -13.09 10.58
CA VAL A 414 -8.88 -14.23 11.51
C VAL A 414 -8.78 -13.77 12.97
N TYR A 415 -8.05 -12.68 13.21
CA TYR A 415 -7.72 -12.21 14.56
C TYR A 415 -8.75 -11.26 15.18
N GLY A 416 -9.69 -10.72 14.38
CA GLY A 416 -10.85 -9.97 14.87
C GLY A 416 -10.47 -8.82 15.79
N ALA A 417 -10.97 -8.84 17.04
CA ALA A 417 -10.75 -7.82 18.06
C ALA A 417 -9.26 -7.49 18.30
N SER A 418 -8.39 -8.50 18.28
CA SER A 418 -6.98 -8.33 18.63
C SER A 418 -6.22 -7.48 17.60
N SER A 419 -6.71 -7.39 16.36
CA SER A 419 -6.15 -6.49 15.34
C SER A 419 -6.21 -5.01 15.75
N TRP A 420 -7.18 -4.62 16.57
CA TRP A 420 -7.30 -3.25 17.08
C TRP A 420 -6.27 -2.91 18.15
N LEU A 421 -5.74 -3.93 18.85
CA LEU A 421 -4.79 -3.77 19.96
C LEU A 421 -3.33 -3.69 19.49
N ASN A 422 -3.07 -3.94 18.21
CA ASN A 422 -1.74 -3.82 17.63
C ASN A 422 -1.22 -2.38 17.73
N PHE A 423 0.10 -2.25 17.96
CA PHE A 423 0.83 -0.97 17.97
C PHE A 423 1.01 -0.43 16.54
N ASP A 424 -0.12 -0.12 15.93
CA ASP A 424 -0.27 0.36 14.57
C ASP A 424 -1.18 1.58 14.59
N PRO A 425 -0.75 2.74 14.04
CA PRO A 425 -1.61 3.92 14.00
C PRO A 425 -2.81 3.72 13.09
N HIS A 426 -2.81 2.72 12.20
CA HIS A 426 -3.94 2.44 11.32
C HIS A 426 -5.03 1.62 12.04
N PRO A 427 -6.32 1.98 11.87
CA PRO A 427 -7.40 1.06 12.16
C PRO A 427 -7.24 -0.22 11.33
N PRO A 428 -7.82 -1.36 11.76
CA PRO A 428 -7.81 -2.57 10.95
C PRO A 428 -8.33 -2.31 9.54
N LEU A 429 -7.67 -2.93 8.57
CA LEU A 429 -7.90 -2.73 7.15
C LEU A 429 -9.31 -3.17 6.74
N TYR A 430 -9.84 -4.25 7.32
CA TYR A 430 -11.22 -4.67 7.07
C TYR A 430 -12.23 -3.59 7.48
N PHE A 431 -11.96 -2.86 8.56
CA PHE A 431 -12.80 -1.77 9.04
C PHE A 431 -12.70 -0.57 8.09
N ARG A 432 -11.48 -0.18 7.68
CA ARG A 432 -11.26 0.93 6.73
C ARG A 432 -11.95 0.67 5.39
N ILE A 433 -11.75 -0.51 4.81
CA ILE A 433 -12.36 -0.91 3.54
C ILE A 433 -13.87 -0.93 3.64
N LYS A 434 -14.45 -1.62 4.64
CA LYS A 434 -15.91 -1.69 4.83
C LYS A 434 -16.53 -0.31 5.00
N ARG A 435 -15.85 0.58 5.74
CA ARG A 435 -16.28 1.96 5.91
C ARG A 435 -16.30 2.70 4.58
N LEU A 436 -15.25 2.61 3.77
CA LEU A 436 -15.17 3.25 2.46
C LEU A 436 -16.18 2.68 1.46
N GLU A 437 -16.35 1.35 1.39
CA GLU A 437 -17.33 0.70 0.52
C GLU A 437 -18.77 1.09 0.86
N SER A 438 -19.04 1.49 2.11
CA SER A 438 -20.35 2.00 2.53
C SER A 438 -20.62 3.45 2.09
N LEU A 439 -19.60 4.18 1.62
CA LEU A 439 -19.74 5.57 1.23
C LEU A 439 -20.17 5.71 -0.23
N THR A 440 -20.95 6.75 -0.50
CA THR A 440 -21.39 7.11 -1.86
C THR A 440 -20.50 8.17 -2.53
N GLY A 441 -19.60 8.80 -1.77
CA GLY A 441 -18.74 9.90 -2.23
C GLY A 441 -19.43 11.27 -2.30
N LYS A 442 -20.75 11.35 -2.05
CA LYS A 442 -21.54 12.60 -2.07
C LYS A 442 -22.03 13.06 -0.70
N GLU A 443 -21.50 12.46 0.36
CA GLU A 443 -21.96 12.73 1.71
C GLU A 443 -21.62 14.14 2.16
N ARG A 444 -22.59 14.80 2.81
CA ARG A 444 -22.37 16.09 3.46
C ARG A 444 -22.09 15.86 4.94
N ILE A 445 -20.83 15.61 5.26
CA ILE A 445 -20.39 15.43 6.65
C ILE A 445 -19.81 16.75 7.16
N VAL A 446 -20.48 17.34 8.16
CA VAL A 446 -20.11 18.66 8.71
C VAL A 446 -18.80 18.59 9.51
N HIS A 447 -18.59 17.51 10.28
CA HIS A 447 -17.42 17.35 11.15
C HIS A 447 -16.71 16.01 10.91
N LEU A 448 -15.73 16.02 10.00
CA LEU A 448 -14.96 14.82 9.62
C LEU A 448 -14.24 14.18 10.83
N THR A 449 -13.58 14.99 11.66
CA THR A 449 -12.85 14.49 12.84
C THR A 449 -13.78 13.80 13.84
N ILE A 450 -14.90 14.45 14.19
CA ILE A 450 -15.86 13.90 15.16
C ILE A 450 -16.47 12.60 14.61
N ARG A 451 -16.81 12.59 13.32
CA ARG A 451 -17.35 11.39 12.67
C ARG A 451 -16.34 10.24 12.71
N SER A 452 -15.07 10.50 12.41
CA SER A 452 -14.03 9.47 12.45
C SER A 452 -13.76 8.94 13.85
N ILE A 453 -13.77 9.79 14.88
CA ILE A 453 -13.67 9.34 16.28
C ILE A 453 -14.84 8.41 16.62
N TYR A 454 -16.07 8.83 16.32
CA TYR A 454 -17.26 8.02 16.57
C TYR A 454 -17.21 6.67 15.85
N ASP A 455 -16.87 6.67 14.55
CA ASP A 455 -16.80 5.45 13.75
C ASP A 455 -15.72 4.48 14.27
N VAL A 456 -14.54 5.00 14.65
CA VAL A 456 -13.44 4.18 15.20
C VAL A 456 -13.80 3.59 16.56
N LEU A 457 -14.37 4.39 17.46
CA LEU A 457 -14.81 3.90 18.78
C LEU A 457 -15.91 2.83 18.63
N ARG A 458 -16.89 3.06 17.76
CA ARG A 458 -17.94 2.09 17.49
C ARG A 458 -17.38 0.81 16.87
N GLY A 459 -16.44 0.94 15.92
CA GLY A 459 -15.76 -0.20 15.29
C GLY A 459 -14.99 -1.04 16.30
N PHE A 460 -14.22 -0.40 17.18
CA PHE A 460 -13.48 -1.06 18.26
C PHE A 460 -14.43 -1.78 19.23
N ILE A 461 -15.47 -1.10 19.72
CA ILE A 461 -16.45 -1.69 20.65
C ILE A 461 -17.18 -2.87 20.01
N SER A 462 -17.54 -2.77 18.72
CA SER A 462 -18.21 -3.86 18.01
C SER A 462 -17.32 -5.08 17.75
N SER A 463 -16.00 -4.94 17.95
CA SER A 463 -15.05 -6.04 17.77
C SER A 463 -14.79 -6.82 19.06
N ILE A 464 -15.09 -6.23 20.23
CA ILE A 464 -15.02 -6.86 21.56
C ILE A 464 -16.33 -7.61 21.82
#